data_AF-A0A418KN49-F1
#
_entry.id   AF-A0A418KN49-F1
#
_cell.length_a   1.000
_cell.length_b   1.000
_cell.length_c   1.000
_cell.angle_alpha   90.00
_cell.angle_beta   90.00
_cell.angle_gamma   90.00
#
_symmetry.space_group_name_H-M   'P 1'
#
loop_
_entity.id
_entity.type
_entity.pdbx_description
1 polymer ?
#
loop_
_entity_poly.entity_id
_entity_poly.type
_entity_poly.pdbx_seq_one_letter_code
_entity_poly.pdbx_strand_id
1 'polypeptide(L)' 'MTWPIAAKLRSVDETLRWLADYRRRCDDPAELLRIQAAIDGWLDERIGLMRRAERLGLARDHHAPSSAA' A
#
# COMPACT_ATOMS: atom_id res chain seq x y z
N MET A 1 -6.29 9.95 -18.04
CA MET A 1 -6.75 10.55 -16.78
C MET A 1 -5.84 10.11 -15.64
N THR A 2 -5.05 11.03 -15.07
CA THR A 2 -4.15 10.73 -13.94
C THR A 2 -4.97 10.69 -12.64
N TRP A 3 -5.10 9.52 -12.02
CA TRP A 3 -5.72 9.41 -10.70
C TRP A 3 -4.89 10.15 -9.64
N PRO A 4 -5.55 10.83 -8.67
CA PRO A 4 -4.87 11.37 -7.50
C PRO A 4 -4.06 10.30 -6.77
N ILE A 5 -2.84 10.61 -6.33
CA ILE A 5 -1.96 9.63 -5.67
C ILE A 5 -2.59 9.06 -4.39
N ALA A 6 -3.32 9.90 -3.64
CA ALA A 6 -4.07 9.43 -2.47
C ALA A 6 -5.15 8.38 -2.83
N ALA A 7 -5.83 8.53 -3.98
CA ALA A 7 -6.80 7.54 -4.44
C ALA A 7 -6.12 6.23 -4.86
N LYS A 8 -4.94 6.31 -5.49
CA LYS A 8 -4.14 5.13 -5.83
C LYS A 8 -3.65 4.41 -4.57
N LEU A 9 -3.11 5.13 -3.59
CA LEU A 9 -2.68 4.55 -2.31
C LEU A 9 -3.81 3.80 -1.62
N ARG A 10 -5.02 4.38 -1.56
CA ARG A 10 -6.20 3.68 -1.00
C ARG A 10 -6.54 2.39 -1.75
N SER A 11 -6.52 2.41 -3.08
CA SER A 11 -6.76 1.22 -3.90
C SER A 11 -5.72 0.11 -3.65
N VAL A 12 -4.44 0.49 -3.50
CA VAL A 12 -3.37 -0.43 -3.15
C VAL A 12 -3.59 -1.02 -1.76
N ASP A 13 -3.92 -0.18 -0.77
CA ASP A 13 -4.20 -0.61 0.61
C ASP A 13 -5.41 -1.58 0.66
N GLU A 14 -6.47 -1.30 -0.10
CA GLU A 14 -7.63 -2.20 -0.23
C GLU A 14 -7.26 -3.54 -0.86
N THR A 15 -6.43 -3.52 -1.90
CA THR A 15 -5.96 -4.74 -2.58
C THR A 15 -5.10 -5.59 -1.65
N LEU A 16 -4.16 -4.97 -0.92
CA LEU A 16 -3.32 -5.63 0.07
C LEU A 16 -4.16 -6.29 1.18
N ARG A 17 -5.19 -5.57 1.68
CA ARG A 17 -6.11 -6.13 2.67
C ARG A 17 -6.86 -7.34 2.12
N TRP A 18 -7.39 -7.24 0.90
CA TRP A 18 -8.08 -8.35 0.25
C TRP A 18 -7.17 -9.57 0.06
N LEU A 19 -5.93 -9.38 -0.39
CA LEU A 19 -4.95 -10.46 -0.54
C LEU A 19 -4.60 -11.12 0.80
N ALA A 20 -4.46 -10.33 1.87
CA ALA A 20 -4.20 -10.86 3.21
C ALA A 20 -5.38 -11.71 3.72
N ASP A 21 -6.62 -11.26 3.50
CA ASP A 21 -7.82 -12.02 3.87
C ASP A 21 -8.06 -13.24 2.97
N TYR A 22 -7.67 -13.17 1.70
CA TYR A 22 -7.70 -14.31 0.79
C TYR A 22 -6.68 -15.38 1.20
N ARG A 23 -5.44 -14.97 1.52
CA ARG A 23 -4.39 -15.87 2.01
C ARG A 23 -4.83 -16.67 3.24
N ARG A 24 -5.50 -16.03 4.20
CA ARG A 24 -5.98 -16.69 5.44
C ARG A 24 -6.97 -17.83 5.19
N ARG A 25 -7.64 -17.83 4.04
CA ARG A 25 -8.66 -18.81 3.65
C ARG A 25 -8.15 -19.78 2.59
N CYS A 26 -6.87 -19.69 2.22
CA CYS A 26 -6.27 -20.46 1.15
C CYS A 26 -5.41 -21.59 1.75
N ASP A 27 -5.72 -22.83 1.39
CA ASP A 27 -4.97 -24.01 1.83
C ASP A 27 -4.08 -24.60 0.71
N ASP A 28 -4.19 -24.11 -0.53
CA ASP A 28 -3.35 -24.56 -1.64
C ASP A 28 -1.94 -23.93 -1.55
N PRO A 29 -0.87 -24.72 -1.34
CA PRO A 29 0.49 -24.19 -1.24
C PRO A 29 0.95 -23.44 -2.49
N ALA A 30 0.52 -23.86 -3.69
CA ALA A 30 0.89 -23.19 -4.92
C ALA A 30 0.25 -21.79 -5.00
N GLU A 31 -1.02 -21.70 -4.62
CA GLU A 31 -1.74 -20.44 -4.55
C GLU A 31 -1.19 -19.52 -3.44
N LEU A 32 -0.83 -20.06 -2.27
CA LEU A 32 -0.18 -19.28 -1.20
C LEU A 32 1.11 -18.59 -1.68
N LEU A 33 1.92 -19.27 -2.51
CA LEU A 33 3.11 -18.68 -3.12
C LEU A 33 2.77 -17.55 -4.09
N ARG A 34 1.72 -17.73 -4.91
CA ARG A 34 1.25 -16.68 -5.82
C ARG A 34 0.72 -15.47 -5.07
N ILE A 35 -0.05 -15.69 -4.00
CA ILE A 35 -0.57 -14.61 -3.15
C ILE A 35 0.59 -13.86 -2.49
N GLN A 36 1.61 -14.56 -1.97
CA GLN A 36 2.79 -13.94 -1.40
C GLN A 36 3.51 -13.05 -2.42
N ALA A 37 3.79 -13.57 -3.62
CA ALA A 37 4.43 -12.80 -4.68
C ALA A 37 3.60 -11.57 -5.11
N ALA A 38 2.27 -11.70 -5.14
CA ALA A 38 1.37 -10.58 -5.41
C ALA A 38 1.42 -9.52 -4.31
N ILE A 39 1.42 -9.92 -3.03
CA ILE A 39 1.55 -9.01 -1.89
C ILE A 39 2.87 -8.22 -1.98
N ASP A 40 3.98 -8.90 -2.26
CA ASP A 40 5.28 -8.24 -2.38
C ASP A 40 5.28 -7.19 -3.49
N GLY A 41 4.73 -7.51 -4.67
CA GLY A 41 4.60 -6.55 -5.77
C GLY A 41 3.72 -5.34 -5.44
N TRP A 42 2.64 -5.53 -4.68
CA TRP A 42 1.78 -4.42 -4.25
C TRP A 42 2.42 -3.56 -3.16
N LEU A 43 3.24 -4.15 -2.28
CA LEU A 43 4.02 -3.39 -1.29
C LEU A 43 5.07 -2.50 -1.98
N ASP A 44 5.73 -3.02 -3.02
CA ASP A 44 6.67 -2.24 -3.83
C ASP A 44 5.98 -1.06 -4.53
N GLU A 45 4.81 -1.28 -5.14
CA GLU A 45 4.00 -0.21 -5.73
C GLU A 45 3.59 0.84 -4.68
N ARG A 46 3.19 0.40 -3.47
CA ARG A 46 2.84 1.29 -2.36
C ARG A 46 4.02 2.20 -1.99
N ILE A 47 5.22 1.62 -1.85
CA ILE A 47 6.45 2.38 -1.56
C ILE A 47 6.74 3.36 -2.70
N GLY A 48 6.59 2.93 -3.96
CA GLY A 48 6.73 3.80 -5.13
C GLY A 48 5.79 5.00 -5.10
N LEU A 49 4.52 4.78 -4.74
CA LEU A 49 3.51 5.83 -4.58
C LEU A 49 3.82 6.76 -3.41
N MET A 50 4.26 6.24 -2.27
CA MET A 50 4.68 7.05 -1.11
C MET A 50 5.85 7.98 -1.47
N ARG A 51 6.91 7.44 -2.09
CA ARG A 51 8.05 8.25 -2.56
C ARG A 51 7.64 9.29 -3.60
N ARG A 52 6.63 8.99 -4.43
CA ARG A 52 6.07 9.97 -5.38
C ARG A 52 5.27 11.06 -4.66
N ALA A 53 4.48 10.70 -3.65
CA ALA A 53 3.74 11.66 -2.82
C ALA A 53 4.70 12.60 -2.09
N GLU A 54 5.78 12.08 -1.50
CA GLU A 54 6.84 12.85 -0.85
C GLU A 54 7.48 13.87 -1.81
N ARG A 55 7.87 13.43 -3.02
CA ARG A 55 8.45 14.31 -4.06
C ARG A 55 7.50 15.42 -4.50
N LEU A 56 6.18 15.19 -4.43
CA LEU A 56 5.17 16.17 -4.77
C LEU A 56 4.76 17.05 -3.58
N GLY A 57 5.40 16.89 -2.42
CA GLY A 57 5.08 17.63 -1.20
C GLY A 57 3.80 17.20 -0.50
N LEU A 58 3.15 16.12 -0.95
CA LEU A 58 1.86 15.64 -0.43
C LEU A 58 2.00 14.84 0.88
N ALA A 59 3.21 14.50 1.30
CA ALA A 59 3.46 13.67 2.49
C ALA A 59 3.66 14.48 3.79
N ARG A 60 3.77 15.81 3.70
CA ARG A 60 4.31 16.66 4.78
C ARG A 60 3.27 17.15 5.81
N ASP A 61 1.98 16.97 5.56
CA ASP A 61 0.92 17.53 6.42
C ASP A 61 0.57 16.68 7.66
N HIS A 62 1.24 15.54 7.90
CA HIS A 62 0.93 14.66 9.04
C HIS A 62 2.02 14.58 10.12
N HIS A 63 3.08 15.38 10.02
CA HIS A 63 4.14 15.43 11.02
C HIS A 63 4.35 16.86 11.53
N ALA A 64 3.31 17.44 12.14
CA ALA A 64 3.54 18.50 13.11
C ALA A 64 4.05 17.84 14.41
N PRO A 65 5.28 18.14 14.88
CA PRO A 65 5.71 17.69 16.18
C PRO A 65 4.83 18.38 17.22
N SER A 66 4.03 17.59 17.93
CA SER A 66 3.39 18.04 19.18
C SER A 66 4.49 18.19 20.24
N SER A 67 5.27 19.26 20.13
CA SER A 67 6.05 19.80 21.23
C SER A 67 5.06 20.56 22.11
N ALA A 68 4.41 19.85 23.03
CA ALA A 68 3.71 20.48 24.13
C ALA A 68 4.63 20.45 25.36
N ALA A 69 4.82 21.66 25.90
CA ALA A 69 5.66 22.04 27.02
C ALA A 69 5.20 21.47 28.36
#